data_AF-A0AAP0RBD8-F1
#
_entry.id   AF-A0AAP0RBD8-F1
#
_cell.length_a   1.000
_cell.length_b   1.000
_cell.length_c   1.000
_cell.angle_alpha   90.00
_cell.angle_beta   90.00
_cell.angle_gamma   90.00
#
_symmetry.space_group_name_H-M   'P 1'
#
loop_
_entity.id
_entity.type
_entity.pdbx_description
1 polymer ?
#
loop_
_entity_poly.entity_id
_entity_poly.type
_entity_poly.pdbx_seq_one_letter_code
_entity_poly.pdbx_strand_id
1 'polypeptide(L)'
;MTGGIHPTLPLMILVGIHYDGVFYEFVPWNGVVNWEVTPWGYWYMSAENETHKVELEATTKDLGTTLRAPTAEVGFAPACKDTCFGVLKLQMWERRSDGSKGKIILDVTSDMAAVEVGGGPWFNTWKGETSTPELLSRALNVPINVEGIFGLVPLFKPPGL
;
A
#
# COMPACT_ATOMS: atom_id res chain seq x y z
N MET A 1 3.40 17.06 32.53
CA MET A 1 2.89 17.46 31.19
C MET A 1 2.71 16.18 30.40
N THR A 2 1.46 15.87 30.06
CA THR A 2 1.03 14.59 29.50
C THR A 2 1.55 14.44 28.08
N GLY A 3 2.34 13.39 27.84
CA GLY A 3 2.75 12.97 26.50
C GLY A 3 1.52 12.58 25.68
N GLY A 4 1.21 13.40 24.68
CA GLY A 4 0.18 13.10 23.70
C GLY A 4 0.63 11.89 22.88
N ILE A 5 -0.17 10.83 22.93
CA ILE A 5 -0.07 9.68 22.04
C ILE A 5 -0.47 10.24 20.66
N HIS A 6 0.50 10.57 19.81
CA HIS A 6 0.20 10.74 18.40
C HIS A 6 -0.36 9.40 17.91
N PRO A 7 -1.58 9.34 17.36
CA PRO A 7 -2.03 8.12 16.70
C PRO A 7 -1.05 7.87 15.55
N THR A 8 -0.26 6.81 15.66
CA THR A 8 0.46 6.27 14.51
C THR A 8 -0.61 5.98 13.47
N LEU A 9 -0.64 6.74 12.38
CA LEU A 9 -1.47 6.36 11.24
C LEU A 9 -1.07 4.92 10.90
N PRO A 10 -2.03 3.97 10.89
CA PRO A 10 -1.70 2.61 10.49
C PRO A 10 -1.09 2.69 9.10
N LEU A 11 0.07 2.07 8.90
CA LEU A 11 0.68 1.95 7.58
C LEU A 11 -0.35 1.27 6.67
N MET A 12 -0.94 2.05 5.78
CA MET A 12 -1.88 1.53 4.80
C MET A 12 -1.06 1.08 3.59
N ILE A 13 -0.99 -0.23 3.40
CA ILE A 13 -0.45 -0.83 2.18
C ILE A 13 -1.62 -1.42 1.39
N LEU A 14 -1.55 -1.23 0.08
CA LEU A 14 -2.58 -1.65 -0.87
C LEU A 14 -1.89 -2.14 -2.14
N VAL A 15 -2.41 -3.22 -2.72
CA VAL A 15 -2.16 -3.60 -4.11
C VAL A 15 -3.47 -3.48 -4.87
N GLY A 16 -3.45 -2.73 -5.96
CA GLY A 16 -4.61 -2.56 -6.85
C GLY A 16 -4.20 -2.89 -8.27
N ILE A 17 -4.90 -3.84 -8.90
CA ILE A 17 -4.67 -4.21 -10.29
C ILE A 17 -5.95 -3.96 -11.06
N HIS A 18 -5.86 -3.16 -12.14
CA HIS A 18 -6.97 -2.98 -13.06
C HIS A 18 -6.70 -3.80 -14.33
N TYR A 19 -7.55 -4.77 -14.61
CA TYR A 19 -7.41 -5.66 -15.75
C TYR A 19 -8.79 -6.13 -16.25
N ASP A 20 -8.99 -6.09 -17.57
CA ASP A 20 -10.21 -6.55 -18.25
C ASP A 20 -11.52 -5.96 -17.67
N GLY A 21 -11.48 -4.67 -17.29
CA GLY A 21 -12.62 -3.97 -16.69
C GLY A 21 -12.89 -4.33 -15.22
N VAL A 22 -12.01 -5.11 -14.58
CA VAL A 22 -12.10 -5.51 -13.18
C VAL A 22 -10.99 -4.83 -12.37
N PHE A 23 -11.34 -4.30 -11.21
CA PHE A 23 -10.38 -3.82 -10.21
C PHE A 23 -10.19 -4.88 -9.12
N TYR A 24 -9.01 -5.49 -9.10
CA TYR A 24 -8.59 -6.44 -8.07
C TYR A 24 -7.90 -5.67 -6.94
N GLU A 25 -8.56 -5.61 -5.80
CA GLU A 25 -8.09 -4.90 -4.61
C GLU A 25 -7.55 -5.88 -3.56
N PHE A 26 -6.37 -5.58 -3.04
CA PHE A 26 -5.76 -6.29 -1.92
C PHE A 26 -5.37 -5.26 -0.84
N VAL A 27 -6.08 -5.32 0.28
CA VAL A 27 -6.03 -4.36 1.38
C VAL A 27 -6.21 -5.08 2.71
N PRO A 28 -5.81 -4.49 3.84
CA PRO A 28 -5.80 -5.19 5.13
C PRO A 28 -7.15 -5.74 5.60
N TRP A 29 -8.27 -5.26 5.07
CA TRP A 29 -9.61 -5.76 5.43
C TRP A 29 -10.16 -6.85 4.50
N ASN A 30 -9.53 -7.11 3.35
CA ASN A 30 -9.98 -8.15 2.41
C ASN A 30 -8.87 -9.17 2.05
N GLY A 31 -7.65 -8.97 2.54
CA GLY A 31 -6.51 -9.79 2.20
C GLY A 31 -5.28 -9.48 3.05
N VAL A 32 -4.18 -10.11 2.67
CA VAL A 32 -2.86 -9.93 3.27
C VAL A 32 -1.91 -9.43 2.19
N VAL A 33 -1.14 -8.39 2.50
CA VAL A 33 -0.08 -7.87 1.65
C VAL A 33 1.25 -7.95 2.39
N ASN A 34 2.25 -8.51 1.74
CA ASN A 34 3.63 -8.56 2.19
C ASN A 34 4.49 -7.69 1.29
N TRP A 35 5.54 -7.11 1.84
CA TRP A 35 6.48 -6.31 1.08
C TRP A 35 7.91 -6.48 1.56
N GLU A 36 8.82 -6.27 0.63
CA GLU A 36 10.25 -6.13 0.85
C GLU A 36 10.78 -5.07 -0.12
N VAL A 37 11.16 -3.92 0.41
CA VAL A 37 11.65 -2.78 -0.37
C VAL A 37 13.04 -2.43 0.13
N THR A 38 14.03 -2.55 -0.76
CA THR A 38 15.41 -2.12 -0.46
C THR A 38 15.51 -0.59 -0.40
N PRO A 39 16.58 -0.04 0.18
CA PRO A 39 16.84 1.41 0.13
C PRO A 39 16.69 2.03 -1.27
N TRP A 40 17.05 1.29 -2.32
CA TRP A 40 16.84 1.65 -3.71
C TRP A 40 17.08 0.45 -4.63
N GLY A 41 16.36 0.38 -5.74
CA GLY A 41 16.66 -0.53 -6.86
C GLY A 41 15.87 -1.84 -6.86
N TYR A 42 15.20 -2.18 -5.77
CA TYR A 42 14.40 -3.40 -5.65
C TYR A 42 13.16 -3.20 -4.77
N TRP A 43 12.00 -3.60 -5.31
CA TRP A 43 10.71 -3.66 -4.64
C TRP A 43 10.09 -5.02 -4.93
N TYR A 44 9.71 -5.72 -3.87
CA TYR A 44 8.92 -6.95 -3.95
C TYR A 44 7.67 -6.77 -3.11
N MET A 45 6.53 -7.15 -3.68
CA MET A 45 5.27 -7.23 -2.96
C MET A 45 4.56 -8.52 -3.34
N SER A 46 3.96 -9.18 -2.36
CA SER A 46 3.01 -10.25 -2.60
C SER A 46 1.70 -9.95 -1.91
N ALA A 47 0.59 -10.33 -2.51
CA ALA A 47 -0.72 -10.11 -1.93
C ALA A 47 -1.63 -11.31 -2.19
N GLU A 48 -2.52 -11.60 -1.24
CA GLU A 48 -3.58 -12.58 -1.45
C GLU A 48 -4.86 -12.19 -0.74
N ASN A 49 -5.99 -12.58 -1.32
CA ASN A 49 -7.30 -12.54 -0.70
C ASN A 49 -7.96 -13.92 -0.84
N GLU A 50 -9.26 -14.04 -0.58
CA GLU A 50 -9.96 -15.33 -0.65
C GLU A 50 -9.85 -16.02 -2.02
N THR A 51 -9.73 -15.24 -3.10
CA THR A 51 -9.92 -15.70 -4.47
C THR A 51 -8.70 -15.54 -5.37
N HIS A 52 -7.72 -14.72 -5.00
CA HIS A 52 -6.58 -14.36 -5.85
C HIS A 52 -5.27 -14.32 -5.07
N LYS A 53 -4.16 -14.59 -5.78
CA LYS A 53 -2.79 -14.35 -5.32
C LYS A 53 -2.06 -13.49 -6.35
N VAL A 54 -1.20 -12.59 -5.89
CA VAL A 54 -0.43 -11.64 -6.70
C VAL A 54 1.02 -11.59 -6.24
N GLU A 55 1.92 -11.47 -7.20
CA GLU A 55 3.32 -11.08 -6.99
C GLU A 55 3.69 -9.92 -7.91
N LEU A 56 4.34 -8.93 -7.32
CA LEU A 56 4.87 -7.74 -7.98
C LEU A 56 6.36 -7.68 -7.65
N GLU A 57 7.20 -7.69 -8.68
CA GLU A 57 8.63 -7.48 -8.53
C GLU A 57 9.06 -6.34 -9.45
N ALA A 58 9.51 -5.24 -8.86
CA ALA A 58 10.06 -4.12 -9.60
C ALA A 58 11.55 -3.96 -9.31
N THR A 59 12.31 -3.69 -10.37
CA THR A 59 13.75 -3.39 -10.27
C THR A 59 14.10 -2.18 -11.11
N THR A 60 15.17 -1.47 -10.74
CA THR A 60 15.74 -0.45 -11.63
C THR A 60 17.26 -0.38 -11.48
N LYS A 61 17.92 -0.05 -12.60
CA LYS A 61 19.33 0.34 -12.63
C LYS A 61 19.51 1.85 -12.67
N ASP A 62 18.41 2.59 -12.84
CA ASP A 62 18.43 4.04 -12.86
C ASP A 62 18.81 4.56 -11.46
N LEU A 63 19.58 5.65 -11.44
CA LEU A 63 20.03 6.23 -10.18
C LEU A 63 18.91 6.91 -9.42
N GLY A 64 17.75 7.16 -10.05
CA GLY A 64 16.61 7.85 -9.49
C GLY A 64 16.80 9.36 -9.38
N THR A 65 15.69 10.08 -9.36
CA THR A 65 15.64 11.52 -9.15
C THR A 65 15.21 11.81 -7.73
N THR A 66 15.96 12.63 -6.99
CA THR A 66 15.53 13.09 -5.67
C THR A 66 14.42 14.11 -5.81
N LEU A 67 13.28 13.82 -5.19
CA LEU A 67 12.13 14.70 -5.16
C LEU A 67 11.97 15.35 -3.80
N ARG A 68 11.46 16.57 -3.82
CA ARG A 68 11.05 17.29 -2.62
C ARG A 68 9.59 16.95 -2.31
N ALA A 69 9.30 16.64 -1.04
CA ALA A 69 7.96 16.41 -0.55
C ALA A 69 7.72 17.21 0.74
N PRO A 70 6.45 17.48 1.11
CA PRO A 70 6.13 18.05 2.42
C PRO A 70 6.55 17.09 3.54
N THR A 71 7.29 17.60 4.52
CA THR A 71 7.70 16.91 5.74
C THR A 71 7.19 17.69 6.95
N ALA A 72 6.98 17.00 8.07
CA ALA A 72 6.41 17.64 9.26
C ALA A 72 7.38 18.64 9.91
N GLU A 73 8.69 18.36 9.86
CA GLU A 73 9.70 19.10 10.61
C GLU A 73 10.34 20.23 9.80
N VAL A 74 10.62 20.00 8.52
CA VAL A 74 11.41 20.92 7.68
C VAL A 74 10.64 21.44 6.47
N GLY A 75 9.33 21.17 6.42
CA GLY A 75 8.47 21.60 5.32
C GLY A 75 8.88 20.92 4.02
N PHE A 76 9.02 21.69 2.94
CA PHE A 76 9.30 21.14 1.61
C PHE A 76 10.78 20.78 1.43
N ALA A 77 11.13 19.51 1.61
CA ALA A 77 12.51 19.03 1.66
C ALA A 77 12.71 17.74 0.84
N PRO A 78 13.97 17.40 0.46
CA PRO A 78 14.28 16.11 -0.15
C PRO A 78 13.87 14.96 0.77
N ALA A 79 12.84 14.21 0.36
CA ALA A 79 12.26 13.14 1.18
C ALA A 79 11.82 11.92 0.36
N CYS A 80 11.80 12.05 -0.97
CA CYS A 80 11.47 10.99 -1.90
C CYS A 80 12.54 10.84 -2.98
N LYS A 81 12.56 9.68 -3.60
CA LYS A 81 13.39 9.38 -4.76
C LYS A 81 12.62 8.46 -5.69
N ASP A 82 12.52 8.80 -6.97
CA ASP A 82 11.70 8.07 -7.93
C ASP A 82 12.40 7.87 -9.29
N THR A 83 11.82 6.99 -10.10
CA THR A 83 12.14 6.86 -11.53
C THR A 83 10.98 6.21 -12.26
N CYS A 84 10.78 6.54 -13.53
CA CYS A 84 9.83 5.86 -14.42
C CYS A 84 10.50 4.79 -15.31
N PHE A 85 11.78 4.50 -15.05
CA PHE A 85 12.57 3.50 -15.79
C PHE A 85 12.70 2.21 -14.98
N GLY A 86 11.62 1.81 -14.30
CA GLY A 86 11.53 0.54 -13.58
C GLY A 86 11.08 -0.60 -14.49
N VAL A 87 11.69 -1.78 -14.31
CA VAL A 87 11.18 -3.03 -14.86
C VAL A 87 10.29 -3.69 -13.82
N LEU A 88 8.99 -3.79 -14.11
CA LEU A 88 7.99 -4.44 -13.26
C LEU A 88 7.59 -5.77 -13.87
N LYS A 89 7.70 -6.85 -13.09
CA LYS A 89 7.01 -8.11 -13.31
C LYS A 89 5.74 -8.15 -12.47
N LEU A 90 4.59 -8.41 -13.11
CA LEU A 90 3.33 -8.66 -12.44
C LEU A 90 2.85 -10.06 -12.80
N GLN A 91 2.56 -10.85 -11.77
CA GLN A 91 1.91 -12.14 -11.93
C GLN A 91 0.70 -12.24 -11.00
N MET A 92 -0.40 -12.79 -11.53
CA MET A 92 -1.65 -12.97 -10.79
C MET A 92 -2.26 -14.33 -11.10
N TRP A 93 -2.78 -15.00 -10.07
CA TRP A 93 -3.41 -16.30 -10.16
C TRP A 93 -4.75 -16.30 -9.43
N GLU A 94 -5.65 -17.18 -9.85
CA GLU A 94 -6.72 -17.67 -8.98
C GLU A 94 -6.09 -18.33 -7.73
N ARG A 95 -6.75 -18.24 -6.58
CA ARG A 95 -6.35 -18.93 -5.36
C ARG A 95 -7.16 -20.21 -5.20
N ARG A 96 -6.48 -21.33 -5.02
CA ARG A 96 -7.15 -22.62 -4.75
C ARG A 96 -7.61 -22.70 -3.30
N SER A 97 -8.52 -23.63 -3.01
CA SER A 97 -9.03 -23.90 -1.66
C SER A 97 -7.94 -24.32 -0.67
N ASP A 98 -6.83 -24.88 -1.14
CA ASP A 98 -5.64 -25.22 -0.34
C ASP A 98 -4.66 -24.04 -0.15
N GLY A 99 -5.01 -22.85 -0.66
CA GLY A 99 -4.18 -21.66 -0.61
C GLY A 99 -3.06 -21.58 -1.67
N SER A 100 -2.95 -22.58 -2.54
CA SER A 100 -1.95 -22.60 -3.62
C SER A 100 -2.33 -21.72 -4.82
N LYS A 101 -1.33 -21.40 -5.66
CA LYS A 101 -1.50 -20.65 -6.92
C LYS A 101 -2.23 -21.50 -7.95
N GLY A 102 -3.46 -21.09 -8.27
CA GLY A 102 -4.39 -21.67 -9.25
C GLY A 102 -4.01 -21.45 -10.70
N LYS A 103 -5.03 -21.20 -11.52
CA LYS A 103 -4.87 -20.80 -12.92
C LYS A 103 -4.22 -19.41 -12.97
N ILE A 104 -3.28 -19.23 -13.90
CA ILE A 104 -2.66 -17.92 -14.14
C ILE A 104 -3.65 -17.01 -14.89
N ILE A 105 -3.78 -15.77 -14.40
CA ILE A 105 -4.63 -14.72 -14.98
C ILE A 105 -3.74 -13.68 -15.68
N LEU A 106 -2.64 -13.29 -15.04
CA LEU A 106 -1.65 -12.35 -15.59
C LEU A 106 -0.24 -12.91 -15.42
N ASP A 107 0.57 -12.72 -16.45
CA ASP A 107 2.01 -12.92 -16.45
C ASP A 107 2.63 -11.90 -17.43
N VAL A 108 2.92 -10.71 -16.93
CA VAL A 108 3.27 -9.56 -17.77
C VAL A 108 4.47 -8.82 -17.21
N THR A 109 5.19 -8.14 -18.10
CA THR A 109 6.33 -7.29 -17.75
C THR A 109 6.15 -5.92 -18.39
N SER A 110 6.47 -4.86 -17.64
CA SER A 110 6.61 -3.50 -18.13
C SER A 110 8.03 -3.00 -17.86
N ASP A 111 8.58 -2.18 -18.74
CA ASP A 111 9.88 -1.51 -18.61
C ASP A 111 9.76 0.01 -18.38
N MET A 112 8.54 0.48 -18.08
CA MET A 112 8.21 1.88 -17.82
C MET A 112 7.51 2.07 -16.47
N ALA A 113 7.79 1.20 -15.50
CA ALA A 113 7.18 1.30 -14.18
C ALA A 113 7.74 2.49 -13.40
N ALA A 114 6.84 3.29 -12.84
CA ALA A 114 7.18 4.28 -11.83
C ALA A 114 7.45 3.56 -10.49
N VAL A 115 8.65 3.74 -9.96
CA VAL A 115 9.05 3.20 -8.65
C VAL A 115 9.56 4.33 -7.78
N GLU A 116 9.14 4.34 -6.52
CA GLU A 116 9.47 5.40 -5.57
C GLU A 116 9.90 4.81 -4.22
N VAL A 117 10.79 5.56 -3.57
CA VAL A 117 11.04 5.48 -2.15
C VAL A 117 10.80 6.87 -1.52
N GLY A 118 9.78 7.05 -0.66
CA GLY A 118 9.49 8.32 0.05
C GLY A 118 9.03 8.22 1.53
N GLY A 119 9.56 9.08 2.41
CA GLY A 119 9.15 9.14 3.83
C GLY A 119 10.27 9.04 4.87
N GLY A 120 11.41 8.46 4.49
CA GLY A 120 12.70 8.57 5.19
C GLY A 120 12.80 7.99 6.61
N PRO A 121 14.03 7.73 7.09
CA PRO A 121 15.23 7.50 6.29
C PRO A 121 15.36 6.03 5.84
N TRP A 122 15.70 5.86 4.57
CA TRP A 122 15.78 4.60 3.81
C TRP A 122 17.07 3.82 4.09
N PHE A 123 17.49 3.72 5.34
CA PHE A 123 18.83 3.19 5.64
C PHE A 123 18.90 1.67 5.53
N ASN A 124 17.76 0.99 5.63
CA ASN A 124 17.67 -0.46 5.62
C ASN A 124 16.51 -0.92 4.75
N THR A 125 16.54 -2.19 4.36
CA THR A 125 15.41 -2.84 3.70
C THR A 125 14.18 -2.78 4.61
N TRP A 126 13.10 -2.25 4.09
CA TRP A 126 11.80 -2.21 4.74
C TRP A 126 11.02 -3.47 4.37
N LYS A 127 10.70 -4.28 5.36
CA LYS A 127 9.88 -5.49 5.20
C LYS A 127 8.67 -5.43 6.12
N GLY A 128 7.60 -6.07 5.71
CA GLY A 128 6.45 -6.25 6.58
C GLY A 128 5.32 -7.02 5.94
N GLU A 129 4.28 -7.20 6.74
CA GLU A 129 3.03 -7.83 6.38
C GLU A 129 1.90 -6.98 6.96
N THR A 130 0.80 -6.85 6.23
CA THR A 130 -0.39 -6.17 6.74
C THR A 130 -0.98 -6.98 7.88
N SER A 131 -1.15 -6.37 9.05
CA SER A 131 -1.96 -6.95 10.11
C SER A 131 -3.35 -6.32 10.09
N THR A 132 -4.39 -7.15 10.09
CA THR A 132 -5.75 -6.70 10.38
C THR A 132 -5.92 -6.71 11.89
N PRO A 133 -6.16 -5.56 12.57
CA PRO A 133 -6.58 -5.58 13.96
C PRO A 133 -7.90 -6.35 14.07
N GLU A 134 -7.97 -7.37 14.93
CA GLU A 134 -9.17 -8.23 15.11
C GLU A 134 -10.48 -7.47 15.38
N LEU A 135 -10.39 -6.20 15.78
CA LEU A 135 -11.54 -5.31 16.00
C LEU A 135 -12.16 -4.77 14.69
N LEU A 136 -11.37 -4.56 13.64
CA LEU A 136 -11.87 -4.04 12.35
C LEU A 136 -12.66 -5.11 11.58
N SER A 137 -12.23 -6.38 11.64
CA SER A 137 -12.97 -7.49 11.03
C SER A 137 -14.31 -7.76 11.71
N ARG A 138 -14.44 -7.45 13.01
CA ARG A 138 -15.71 -7.53 13.74
C ARG A 138 -16.64 -6.35 13.47
N ALA A 139 -16.11 -5.14 13.31
CA ALA A 139 -16.92 -3.94 13.03
C ALA A 139 -17.52 -3.93 11.61
N LEU A 140 -16.82 -4.50 10.62
CA LEU A 140 -17.27 -4.56 9.22
C LEU A 140 -18.35 -5.64 8.96
N ASN A 141 -18.51 -6.60 9.89
CA ASN A 141 -19.55 -7.65 9.81
C ASN A 141 -20.89 -7.24 10.44
N VAL A 142 -21.04 -5.98 10.85
CA VAL A 142 -22.31 -5.41 11.33
C VAL A 142 -22.82 -4.45 10.25
N PRO A 143 -24.11 -4.45 9.86
CA PRO A 143 -24.62 -3.47 8.92
C PRO A 143 -24.46 -2.06 9.50
N ILE A 144 -23.45 -1.34 9.01
CA ILE A 144 -23.14 0.01 9.50
C ILE A 144 -24.19 0.97 8.92
N ASN A 145 -25.06 1.49 9.79
CA ASN A 145 -25.95 2.60 9.48
C ASN A 145 -25.11 3.87 9.27
N VAL A 146 -24.95 4.25 8.00
CA VAL A 146 -24.11 5.37 7.56
C VAL A 146 -24.60 6.73 8.11
N GLU A 147 -25.89 6.86 8.45
CA GLU A 147 -26.46 8.12 8.96
C GLU A 147 -26.11 8.40 10.42
N GLY A 148 -25.79 7.38 11.23
CA GLY A 148 -25.44 7.55 12.65
C GLY A 148 -24.03 8.09 12.88
N ILE A 149 -23.11 7.90 11.92
CA ILE A 149 -21.70 8.27 12.07
C ILE A 149 -21.46 9.76 11.80
N PHE A 150 -22.27 10.40 10.95
CA PHE A 150 -22.14 11.84 10.68
C PHE A 150 -22.62 12.74 11.84
N GLY A 151 -23.29 12.19 12.86
CA GLY A 151 -23.76 12.95 14.03
C GLY A 151 -22.78 13.08 15.20
N LEU A 152 -21.64 12.35 15.17
CA LEU A 152 -20.71 12.24 16.31
C LEU A 152 -19.35 12.93 16.10
N VAL A 153 -19.14 13.59 14.97
CA VAL A 153 -17.92 14.37 14.71
C VAL A 153 -18.20 15.84 15.05
N PRO A 154 -17.47 16.47 15.99
CA PRO A 154 -17.57 17.91 16.16
C PRO A 154 -17.11 18.56 14.86
N LEU A 155 -18.04 19.28 14.23
CA LEU A 155 -17.87 20.06 13.02
C LEU A 155 -16.72 21.06 13.21
N PHE A 156 -15.50 20.67 12.82
CA PHE A 156 -14.41 21.63 12.63
C PHE A 156 -14.71 22.41 11.35
N LYS A 157 -15.44 23.51 11.51
CA LYS A 157 -15.50 24.57 10.50
C LYS A 157 -14.20 25.37 10.61
N PRO A 158 -13.38 25.49 9.55
CA PRO A 158 -12.22 26.37 9.59
C PRO A 158 -12.69 27.83 9.73
N PRO A 159 -11.93 28.71 10.41
CA PRO A 159 -12.33 30.10 10.56
C PRO A 159 -12.29 30.77 9.18
N GLY A 160 -13.43 31.28 8.72
CA GLY A 160 -13.52 32.15 7.54
C GLY A 160 -14.37 31.70 6.36
N LEU A 161 -15.18 30.64 6.46
CA LEU A 161 -16.26 30.32 5.51
C LEU A 161 -17.48 29.73 6.25
#